data_AF-A0A3D2PB39-F1
#
_entry.id   AF-A0A3D2PB39-F1
#
_cell.length_a   1.000
_cell.length_b   1.000
_cell.length_c   1.000
_cell.angle_alpha   90.00
_cell.angle_beta   90.00
_cell.angle_gamma   90.00
#
_symmetry.space_group_name_H-M   'P 1'
#
loop_
_entity.id
_entity.type
_entity.pdbx_description
1 polymer ?
#
loop_
_entity_poly.entity_id
_entity_poly.type
_entity_poly.pdbx_seq_one_letter_code
_entity_poly.pdbx_strand_id
1 'polypeptide(L)'
;EKDKLFCKERIADLLENARRRGELEKKYDDALARLYRVFEYSAQVRIAERDLYKKDKNGKPDSENLDIDKLPDNLQEKYAKYRDNKDNKVKLGLYQDYELLTDLEDPLGKTFKENYESGKLKKLLSLRNNSILAHGFSPISKDTYQEMLGIVEGIAKRIFPELDRVLQEIKFPQIKI
;
A
#
# COMPACT_ATOMS: atom_id res chain seq x y z
N GLU A 1 1.27 15.05 -12.47
CA GLU A 1 1.47 13.68 -11.96
C GLU A 1 2.80 13.02 -12.40
N LYS A 2 3.21 13.11 -13.68
CA LYS A 2 4.37 12.36 -14.23
C LYS A 2 5.73 12.61 -13.53
N ASP A 3 5.89 13.73 -12.84
CA ASP A 3 7.16 14.10 -12.18
C ASP A 3 7.21 13.84 -10.67
N LYS A 4 6.08 13.52 -10.01
CA LYS A 4 6.02 13.19 -8.58
C LYS A 4 5.81 11.69 -8.41
N LEU A 5 6.86 10.96 -8.03
CA LEU A 5 6.82 9.51 -7.84
C LEU A 5 5.84 9.08 -6.73
N PHE A 6 5.72 9.91 -5.69
CA PHE A 6 4.82 9.75 -4.55
C PHE A 6 3.74 10.84 -4.56
N CYS A 7 2.73 10.65 -5.39
CA CYS A 7 1.59 11.55 -5.56
C CYS A 7 0.41 10.98 -4.75
N LYS A 8 -0.11 11.72 -3.77
CA LYS A 8 -1.21 11.23 -2.91
C LYS A 8 -2.51 11.05 -3.70
N GLU A 9 -2.69 11.82 -4.76
CA GLU A 9 -3.81 11.72 -5.69
C GLU A 9 -3.90 10.34 -6.37
N ARG A 10 -2.77 9.63 -6.52
CA ARG A 10 -2.75 8.25 -7.03
C ARG A 10 -3.39 7.25 -6.07
N ILE A 11 -3.39 7.53 -4.76
CA ILE A 11 -4.15 6.74 -3.77
C ILE A 11 -5.64 6.84 -4.10
N ALA A 12 -6.12 8.05 -4.39
CA ALA A 12 -7.52 8.30 -4.69
C ALA A 12 -7.94 7.67 -6.04
N ASP A 13 -7.12 7.80 -7.08
CA ASP A 13 -7.36 7.13 -8.38
C ASP A 13 -7.45 5.60 -8.24
N LEU A 14 -6.49 4.98 -7.53
CA LEU A 14 -6.48 3.54 -7.30
C LEU A 14 -7.69 3.07 -6.47
N LEU A 15 -8.11 3.85 -5.47
CA LEU A 15 -9.31 3.58 -4.66
C LEU A 15 -10.57 3.59 -5.52
N GLU A 16 -10.77 4.62 -6.35
CA GLU A 16 -11.93 4.69 -7.24
C GLU A 16 -11.90 3.60 -8.31
N ASN A 17 -10.71 3.23 -8.78
CA ASN A 17 -10.58 2.09 -9.69
C ASN A 17 -10.97 0.77 -9.00
N ALA A 18 -10.58 0.59 -7.73
CA ALA A 18 -11.00 -0.56 -6.94
C ALA A 18 -12.52 -0.57 -6.70
N ARG A 19 -13.14 0.57 -6.38
CA ARG A 19 -14.59 0.71 -6.27
C ARG A 19 -15.31 0.35 -7.54
N ARG A 20 -14.93 0.91 -8.68
CA ARG A 20 -15.52 0.56 -9.98
C ARG A 20 -15.50 -0.95 -10.22
N ARG A 21 -14.36 -1.59 -9.95
CA ARG A 21 -14.19 -3.03 -10.19
C ARG A 21 -15.00 -3.88 -9.24
N GLY A 22 -15.07 -3.54 -7.95
CA GLY A 22 -15.81 -4.31 -6.95
C GLY A 22 -17.30 -3.98 -6.88
N GLU A 23 -17.66 -2.70 -6.86
CA GLU A 23 -19.03 -2.22 -6.67
C GLU A 23 -19.86 -2.23 -7.95
N LEU A 24 -19.31 -1.84 -9.10
CA LEU A 24 -20.06 -1.78 -10.36
C LEU A 24 -19.93 -3.07 -11.17
N GLU A 25 -18.70 -3.53 -11.38
CA GLU A 25 -18.42 -4.67 -12.27
C GLU A 25 -18.43 -6.03 -11.57
N LYS A 26 -18.48 -6.05 -10.22
CA LYS A 26 -18.46 -7.27 -9.38
C LYS A 26 -17.24 -8.17 -9.61
N LYS A 27 -16.11 -7.58 -10.03
CA LYS A 27 -14.82 -8.24 -10.24
C LYS A 27 -13.96 -8.13 -8.98
N TYR A 28 -14.29 -8.92 -7.96
CA TYR A 28 -13.73 -8.77 -6.62
C TYR A 28 -12.23 -9.08 -6.53
N ASP A 29 -11.74 -10.10 -7.22
CA ASP A 29 -10.29 -10.40 -7.26
C ASP A 29 -9.48 -9.21 -7.79
N ASP A 30 -9.98 -8.58 -8.85
CA ASP A 30 -9.33 -7.45 -9.49
C ASP A 30 -9.41 -6.17 -8.62
N ALA A 31 -10.54 -5.97 -7.96
CA ALA A 31 -10.71 -4.91 -6.96
C ALA A 31 -9.76 -5.11 -5.77
N LEU A 32 -9.61 -6.34 -5.27
CA LEU A 32 -8.73 -6.66 -4.15
C LEU A 32 -7.26 -6.42 -4.51
N ALA A 33 -6.83 -6.77 -5.73
CA ALA A 33 -5.47 -6.48 -6.20
C ALA A 33 -5.15 -4.98 -6.17
N ARG A 34 -6.13 -4.14 -6.54
CA ARG A 34 -5.99 -2.67 -6.49
C ARG A 34 -5.95 -2.15 -5.06
N LEU A 35 -6.81 -2.64 -4.19
CA LEU A 35 -6.78 -2.29 -2.76
C LEU A 35 -5.45 -2.67 -2.11
N TYR A 36 -4.90 -3.83 -2.46
CA TYR A 36 -3.56 -4.23 -2.02
C TYR A 36 -2.50 -3.23 -2.49
N ARG A 37 -2.58 -2.76 -3.74
CA ARG A 37 -1.63 -1.76 -4.25
C ARG A 37 -1.79 -0.40 -3.57
N VAL A 38 -3.02 0.06 -3.30
CA VAL A 38 -3.25 1.27 -2.49
C VAL A 38 -2.57 1.12 -1.13
N PHE A 39 -2.70 -0.05 -0.53
CA PHE A 39 -2.20 -0.31 0.80
C PHE A 39 -0.67 -0.30 0.87
N GLU A 40 0.00 -0.97 -0.07
CA GLU A 40 1.46 -0.91 -0.24
C GLU A 40 1.93 0.51 -0.56
N TYR A 41 1.29 1.18 -1.52
CA TYR A 41 1.67 2.52 -1.93
C TYR A 41 1.52 3.55 -0.81
N SER A 42 0.54 3.39 0.08
CA SER A 42 0.35 4.28 1.24
C SER A 42 1.56 4.24 2.19
N ALA A 43 2.12 3.05 2.44
CA ALA A 43 3.34 2.93 3.23
C ALA A 43 4.55 3.51 2.48
N GLN A 44 4.67 3.24 1.18
CA GLN A 44 5.76 3.78 0.38
C GLN A 44 5.74 5.31 0.33
N VAL A 45 4.56 5.94 0.17
CA VAL A 45 4.41 7.40 0.28
C VAL A 45 4.92 7.89 1.63
N ARG A 46 4.54 7.21 2.73
CA ARG A 46 4.93 7.62 4.08
C ARG A 46 6.44 7.47 4.34
N ILE A 47 7.05 6.40 3.83
CA ILE A 47 8.51 6.17 3.91
C ILE A 47 9.26 7.23 3.09
N ALA A 48 8.73 7.58 1.91
CA ALA A 48 9.31 8.61 1.06
C ALA A 48 9.22 10.02 1.68
N GLU A 49 8.13 10.36 2.37
CA GLU A 49 8.00 11.61 3.14
C GLU A 49 9.05 11.73 4.25
N ARG A 50 9.58 10.59 4.74
CA ARG A 50 10.67 10.53 5.71
C ARG A 50 12.06 10.50 5.06
N ASP A 51 12.15 10.65 3.73
CA ASP A 51 13.39 10.62 2.94
C ASP A 51 14.23 9.33 3.08
N LEU A 52 13.58 8.20 3.38
CA LEU A 52 14.25 6.93 3.70
C LEU A 52 14.58 6.05 2.49
N TYR A 53 14.27 6.47 1.27
CA TYR A 53 14.67 5.75 0.07
C TYR A 53 15.97 6.31 -0.51
N LYS A 54 16.83 5.43 -1.03
CA LYS A 54 17.96 5.85 -1.88
C LYS A 54 17.39 6.57 -3.10
N LYS A 55 18.12 7.58 -3.60
CA LYS A 55 17.72 8.35 -4.77
C LYS A 55 18.46 7.88 -6.00
N ASP A 56 17.79 7.87 -7.14
CA ASP A 56 18.40 7.61 -8.44
C ASP A 56 19.29 8.77 -8.90
N LYS A 57 19.91 8.61 -10.09
CA LYS A 57 20.77 9.64 -10.70
C LYS A 57 20.08 10.99 -10.94
N ASN A 58 18.75 11.04 -10.94
CA ASN A 58 17.96 12.25 -11.14
C ASN A 58 17.42 12.80 -9.81
N GLY A 59 17.85 12.24 -8.67
CA GLY A 59 17.36 12.62 -7.34
C GLY A 59 15.97 12.08 -7.00
N LYS A 60 15.41 11.16 -7.79
CA LYS A 60 14.09 10.57 -7.53
C LYS A 60 14.23 9.40 -6.55
N PRO A 61 13.41 9.31 -5.49
CA PRO A 61 13.48 8.20 -4.54
C PRO A 61 13.17 6.85 -5.23
N ASP A 62 13.92 5.81 -4.93
CA ASP A 62 13.69 4.45 -5.42
C ASP A 62 12.93 3.65 -4.35
N SER A 63 11.63 3.40 -4.58
CA SER A 63 10.79 2.65 -3.63
C SER A 63 11.24 1.21 -3.39
N GLU A 64 12.13 0.68 -4.24
CA GLU A 64 12.71 -0.66 -4.11
C GLU A 64 14.07 -0.65 -3.42
N ASN A 65 14.53 0.50 -2.89
CA ASN A 65 15.85 0.60 -2.28
C ASN A 65 15.85 1.47 -1.03
N LEU A 66 15.63 0.83 0.12
CA LEU A 66 15.70 1.48 1.42
C LEU A 66 17.12 1.97 1.71
N ASP A 67 17.22 3.21 2.18
CA ASP A 67 18.46 3.81 2.64
C ASP A 67 18.72 3.44 4.11
N ILE A 68 19.41 2.32 4.32
CA ILE A 68 19.78 1.83 5.66
C ILE A 68 20.54 2.89 6.45
N ASP A 69 21.41 3.67 5.80
CA ASP A 69 22.26 4.65 6.47
C ASP A 69 21.46 5.82 7.06
N LYS A 70 20.20 5.98 6.65
CA LYS A 70 19.26 6.97 7.20
C LYS A 70 18.39 6.42 8.33
N LEU A 71 18.46 5.12 8.62
CA LEU A 71 17.74 4.53 9.74
C LEU A 71 18.50 4.77 11.06
N PRO A 72 17.77 4.86 12.19
CA PRO A 72 18.38 4.75 13.51
C PRO A 72 19.27 3.51 13.62
N ASP A 73 20.43 3.63 14.28
CA ASP A 73 21.45 2.58 14.38
C ASP A 73 20.88 1.23 14.83
N ASN A 74 19.95 1.26 15.79
CA ASN A 74 19.29 0.07 16.32
C ASN A 74 18.37 -0.66 15.33
N LEU A 75 18.04 -0.04 14.19
CA LEU A 75 17.21 -0.63 13.13
C LEU A 75 18.02 -1.05 11.90
N GLN A 76 19.25 -0.56 11.73
CA GLN A 76 20.04 -0.81 10.51
C GLN A 76 20.26 -2.30 10.25
N GLU A 77 20.71 -3.05 11.26
CA GLU A 77 20.92 -4.50 11.13
C GLU A 77 19.62 -5.25 10.83
N LYS A 78 18.52 -4.85 11.48
CA LYS A 78 17.20 -5.47 11.27
C LYS A 78 16.76 -5.39 9.82
N TYR A 79 16.99 -4.26 9.15
CA TYR A 79 16.55 -4.06 7.75
C TYR A 79 17.61 -4.41 6.71
N ALA A 80 18.90 -4.40 7.06
CA ALA A 80 19.98 -4.78 6.15
C ALA A 80 19.85 -6.22 5.63
N LYS A 81 19.20 -7.12 6.39
CA LYS A 81 18.93 -8.51 5.97
C LYS A 81 18.01 -8.64 4.74
N TYR A 82 17.25 -7.59 4.39
CA TYR A 82 16.39 -7.57 3.19
C TYR A 82 17.13 -7.14 1.92
N ARG A 83 18.47 -7.11 1.98
CA ARG A 83 19.32 -6.85 0.82
C ARG A 83 19.22 -7.99 -0.19
N ASP A 84 18.86 -7.64 -1.41
CA ASP A 84 18.79 -8.57 -2.54
C ASP A 84 20.20 -8.79 -3.10
N ASN A 85 20.62 -10.04 -3.21
CA ASN A 85 21.96 -10.41 -3.70
C ASN A 85 22.17 -10.10 -5.19
N LYS A 86 21.10 -9.89 -5.98
CA LYS A 86 21.18 -9.69 -7.43
C LYS A 86 21.54 -8.25 -7.80
N ASP A 87 20.99 -7.28 -7.10
CA ASP A 87 21.16 -5.85 -7.39
C ASP A 87 21.62 -5.03 -6.18
N ASN A 88 21.92 -5.69 -5.05
CA ASN A 88 22.41 -5.11 -3.82
C ASN A 88 21.47 -4.06 -3.18
N LYS A 89 20.20 -4.00 -3.60
CA LYS A 89 19.19 -3.10 -3.05
C LYS A 89 18.54 -3.69 -1.81
N VAL A 90 18.13 -2.86 -0.86
CA VAL A 90 17.32 -3.31 0.28
C VAL A 90 15.84 -3.17 -0.08
N LYS A 91 15.19 -4.30 -0.36
CA LYS A 91 13.81 -4.37 -0.85
C LYS A 91 12.87 -4.79 0.26
N LEU A 92 11.93 -3.91 0.61
CA LEU A 92 10.88 -4.23 1.56
C LEU A 92 9.61 -4.63 0.82
N GLY A 93 8.94 -5.68 1.30
CA GLY A 93 7.57 -5.98 0.91
C GLY A 93 6.59 -5.23 1.80
N LEU A 94 5.29 -5.28 1.47
CA LEU A 94 4.22 -4.60 2.21
C LEU A 94 4.33 -4.76 3.73
N TYR A 95 4.48 -6.00 4.23
CA TYR A 95 4.59 -6.22 5.68
C TYR A 95 5.81 -5.50 6.27
N GLN A 96 6.96 -5.59 5.60
CA GLN A 96 8.20 -4.95 6.05
C GLN A 96 8.12 -3.42 5.99
N ASP A 97 7.44 -2.84 5.00
CA ASP A 97 7.20 -1.40 4.93
C ASP A 97 6.44 -0.90 6.18
N TYR A 98 5.36 -1.60 6.55
CA TYR A 98 4.60 -1.25 7.75
C TYR A 98 5.31 -1.60 9.06
N GLU A 99 6.11 -2.66 9.07
CA GLU A 99 6.98 -2.99 10.20
C GLU A 99 8.00 -1.85 10.43
N LEU A 100 8.63 -1.35 9.36
CA LEU A 100 9.54 -0.21 9.42
C LEU A 100 8.86 1.03 9.98
N LEU A 101 7.66 1.35 9.48
CA LEU A 101 6.88 2.46 10.03
C LEU A 101 6.54 2.26 11.51
N THR A 102 6.27 1.02 11.94
CA THR A 102 6.01 0.72 13.35
C THR A 102 7.24 0.92 14.22
N ASP A 103 8.39 0.42 13.78
CA ASP A 103 9.68 0.56 14.49
C ASP A 103 10.13 2.02 14.58
N LEU A 104 9.74 2.84 13.60
CA LEU A 104 9.93 4.30 13.58
C LEU A 104 8.82 5.08 14.33
N GLU A 105 8.01 4.35 15.11
CA GLU A 105 6.88 4.84 15.89
C GLU A 105 5.82 5.62 15.10
N ASP A 106 5.74 5.40 13.79
CA ASP A 106 4.79 6.07 12.92
C ASP A 106 3.36 5.64 13.22
N PRO A 107 2.39 6.58 13.31
CA PRO A 107 0.99 6.25 13.52
C PRO A 107 0.42 5.29 12.48
N LEU A 108 0.86 5.37 11.21
CA LEU A 108 0.43 4.46 10.16
C LEU A 108 0.89 3.02 10.46
N GLY A 109 2.14 2.85 10.88
CA GLY A 109 2.68 1.55 11.29
C GLY A 109 1.96 0.98 12.50
N LYS A 110 1.72 1.80 13.54
CA LYS A 110 0.97 1.38 14.73
C LYS A 110 -0.45 0.89 14.39
N THR A 111 -1.18 1.63 13.56
CA THR A 111 -2.51 1.21 13.07
C THR A 111 -2.44 -0.10 12.28
N PHE A 112 -1.44 -0.28 11.42
CA PHE A 112 -1.23 -1.55 10.73
C PHE A 112 -1.03 -2.70 11.72
N LYS A 113 -0.12 -2.53 12.68
CA LYS A 113 0.22 -3.56 13.67
C LYS A 113 -1.01 -3.98 14.47
N GLU A 114 -1.81 -3.04 14.97
CA GLU A 114 -3.05 -3.31 15.68
C GLU A 114 -4.04 -4.14 14.83
N ASN A 115 -4.25 -3.74 13.56
CA ASN A 115 -5.12 -4.46 12.64
C ASN A 115 -4.58 -5.85 12.26
N TYR A 116 -3.25 -5.99 12.18
CA TYR A 116 -2.58 -7.25 11.87
C TYR A 116 -2.63 -8.23 13.05
N GLU A 117 -2.36 -7.76 14.27
CA GLU A 117 -2.41 -8.54 15.51
C GLU A 117 -3.83 -8.98 15.88
N SER A 118 -4.86 -8.19 15.53
CA SER A 118 -6.26 -8.61 15.64
C SER A 118 -6.62 -9.80 14.73
N GLY A 119 -5.73 -10.20 13.81
CA GLY A 119 -5.92 -11.30 12.87
C GLY A 119 -6.70 -10.93 11.60
N LYS A 120 -7.46 -9.83 11.63
CA LYS A 120 -8.30 -9.35 10.51
C LYS A 120 -7.48 -9.10 9.26
N LEU A 121 -6.46 -8.25 9.36
CA LEU A 121 -5.62 -7.90 8.22
C LEU A 121 -4.74 -9.06 7.76
N LYS A 122 -4.25 -9.88 8.71
CA LYS A 122 -3.48 -11.09 8.40
C LYS A 122 -4.28 -12.06 7.52
N LYS A 123 -5.56 -12.26 7.84
CA LYS A 123 -6.48 -13.08 7.04
C LYS A 123 -6.68 -12.49 5.63
N LEU A 124 -6.93 -11.19 5.51
CA LEU A 124 -7.16 -10.54 4.22
C LEU A 124 -5.93 -10.58 3.30
N LEU A 125 -4.74 -10.34 3.84
CA LEU A 125 -3.49 -10.44 3.09
C LEU A 125 -3.24 -11.90 2.63
N SER A 126 -3.58 -12.89 3.46
CA SER A 126 -3.53 -14.29 3.08
C SER A 126 -4.52 -14.64 1.97
N LEU A 127 -5.74 -14.11 2.01
CA LEU A 127 -6.74 -14.31 0.95
C LEU A 127 -6.27 -13.73 -0.39
N ARG A 128 -5.65 -12.54 -0.40
CA ARG A 128 -5.02 -11.99 -1.62
C ARG A 128 -4.00 -12.95 -2.21
N ASN A 129 -3.11 -13.50 -1.39
CA ASN A 129 -2.04 -14.38 -1.88
C ASN A 129 -2.59 -15.68 -2.49
N ASN A 130 -3.72 -16.17 -1.99
CA ASN A 130 -4.39 -17.35 -2.51
C ASN A 130 -5.39 -17.05 -3.65
N SER A 131 -5.54 -15.79 -4.06
CA SER A 131 -6.47 -15.41 -5.13
C SER A 131 -5.96 -15.72 -6.54
N ILE A 132 -6.89 -15.82 -7.49
CA ILE A 132 -6.60 -16.19 -8.89
C ILE A 132 -5.71 -15.17 -9.61
N LEU A 133 -5.80 -13.88 -9.22
CA LEU A 133 -4.97 -12.81 -9.79
C LEU A 133 -3.63 -12.63 -9.03
N ALA A 134 -3.33 -13.53 -8.10
CA ALA A 134 -2.05 -13.60 -7.40
C ALA A 134 -1.38 -14.95 -7.66
N HIS A 135 -1.25 -15.79 -6.62
CA HIS A 135 -0.51 -17.05 -6.68
C HIS A 135 -1.37 -18.28 -6.39
N GLY A 136 -2.69 -18.12 -6.20
CA GLY A 136 -3.59 -19.23 -5.89
C GLY A 136 -4.78 -19.31 -6.84
N PHE A 137 -5.84 -19.97 -6.38
CA PHE A 137 -7.04 -20.27 -7.18
C PHE A 137 -8.35 -19.96 -6.43
N SER A 138 -8.27 -19.41 -5.22
CA SER A 138 -9.45 -19.11 -4.40
C SER A 138 -10.10 -17.80 -4.84
N PRO A 139 -11.37 -17.80 -5.25
CA PRO A 139 -12.04 -16.56 -5.65
C PRO A 139 -12.27 -15.64 -4.44
N ILE A 140 -12.25 -14.33 -4.67
CA ILE A 140 -12.54 -13.34 -3.63
C ILE A 140 -14.05 -13.07 -3.52
N SER A 141 -14.58 -13.14 -2.30
CA SER A 141 -15.99 -12.82 -2.03
C SER A 141 -16.23 -11.31 -1.96
N LYS A 142 -17.49 -10.90 -2.16
CA LYS A 142 -17.94 -9.52 -1.96
C LYS A 142 -17.58 -9.02 -0.55
N ASP A 143 -17.84 -9.83 0.47
CA ASP A 143 -17.60 -9.46 1.87
C ASP A 143 -16.11 -9.24 2.13
N THR A 144 -15.25 -10.11 1.61
CA THR A 144 -13.78 -9.95 1.70
C THR A 144 -13.33 -8.65 1.04
N TYR A 145 -13.87 -8.34 -0.15
CA TYR A 145 -13.60 -7.10 -0.83
C TYR A 145 -14.04 -5.88 -0.01
N GLN A 146 -15.27 -5.88 0.50
CA GLN A 146 -15.82 -4.77 1.31
C GLN A 146 -15.05 -4.57 2.62
N GLU A 147 -14.64 -5.66 3.25
CA GLU A 147 -13.83 -5.63 4.47
C GLU A 147 -12.45 -5.01 4.22
N MET A 148 -11.76 -5.42 3.14
CA MET A 148 -10.48 -4.85 2.74
C MET A 148 -10.64 -3.37 2.36
N LEU A 149 -11.70 -3.02 1.63
CA LEU A 149 -11.98 -1.65 1.20
C LEU A 149 -12.05 -0.70 2.41
N GLY A 150 -12.83 -1.05 3.44
CA GLY A 150 -12.97 -0.22 4.63
C GLY A 150 -11.66 -0.02 5.41
N ILE A 151 -10.82 -1.06 5.49
CA ILE A 151 -9.49 -0.95 6.13
C ILE A 151 -8.58 -0.01 5.33
N VAL A 152 -8.50 -0.22 4.01
CA VAL A 152 -7.62 0.55 3.12
C VAL A 152 -8.07 2.01 3.05
N GLU A 153 -9.37 2.29 3.02
CA GLU A 153 -9.89 3.66 3.13
C GLU A 153 -9.47 4.34 4.42
N GLY A 154 -9.59 3.65 5.57
CA GLY A 154 -9.18 4.21 6.86
C GLY A 154 -7.69 4.57 6.89
N ILE A 155 -6.85 3.77 6.24
CA ILE A 155 -5.41 4.02 6.09
C ILE A 155 -5.13 5.15 5.10
N ALA A 156 -5.81 5.16 3.96
CA ALA A 156 -5.66 6.20 2.94
C ALA A 156 -6.01 7.58 3.50
N LYS A 157 -7.08 7.71 4.30
CA LYS A 157 -7.48 8.97 4.96
C LYS A 157 -6.42 9.51 5.93
N ARG A 158 -5.65 8.63 6.57
CA ARG A 158 -4.56 9.04 7.47
C ARG A 158 -3.37 9.64 6.70
N ILE A 159 -3.07 9.10 5.52
CA ILE A 159 -1.97 9.58 4.66
C ILE A 159 -2.39 10.78 3.82
N PHE A 160 -3.65 10.83 3.43
CA PHE A 160 -4.23 11.87 2.60
C PHE A 160 -5.50 12.44 3.24
N PRO A 161 -5.38 13.43 4.14
CA PRO A 161 -6.54 14.00 4.85
C PRO A 161 -7.59 14.60 3.91
N GLU A 162 -7.18 15.15 2.76
CA GLU A 162 -8.06 15.71 1.73
C GLU A 162 -8.72 14.65 0.83
N LEU A 163 -8.50 13.36 1.11
CA LEU A 163 -8.98 12.25 0.26
C LEU A 163 -10.48 12.34 -0.01
N ASP A 164 -11.30 12.58 1.01
CA ASP A 164 -12.75 12.62 0.84
C ASP A 164 -13.20 13.75 -0.09
N ARG A 165 -12.54 14.91 -0.04
CA ARG A 165 -12.80 16.01 -0.97
C ARG A 165 -12.41 15.61 -2.39
N VAL A 166 -11.23 15.03 -2.56
CA VAL A 166 -10.73 14.62 -3.88
C VAL A 166 -11.62 13.54 -4.49
N LEU A 167 -12.04 12.53 -3.73
CA LEU A 167 -12.96 11.47 -4.18
C LEU A 167 -14.33 11.99 -4.64
N GLN A 168 -14.75 13.19 -4.22
CA GLN A 168 -15.98 13.81 -4.73
C GLN A 168 -15.80 14.34 -6.16
N GLU A 169 -14.58 14.77 -6.52
CA GLU A 169 -14.24 15.38 -7.80
C GLU A 169 -13.82 14.34 -8.86
N ILE A 170 -13.26 13.20 -8.43
CA ILE A 170 -12.87 12.08 -9.30
C ILE A 170 -13.84 10.92 -9.09
N LYS A 171 -14.86 10.84 -9.95
CA LYS A 171 -15.73 9.67 -10.07
C LYS A 171 -15.70 9.16 -11.50
N PHE A 172 -15.68 7.84 -11.66
CA PHE A 172 -15.81 7.25 -12.98
C PHE A 172 -17.19 7.58 -13.59
N PRO A 173 -17.24 8.08 -14.84
CA PRO A 173 -18.52 8.34 -15.49
C PRO A 173 -19.30 7.04 -15.67
N GLN A 174 -20.56 7.04 -15.27
CA GLN A 174 -21.47 5.93 -15.51
C GLN A 174 -22.24 6.20 -16.80
N ILE A 175 -21.89 5.45 -17.85
CA ILE A 175 -22.65 5.46 -19.10
C ILE A 175 -23.79 4.47 -18.94
N LYS A 176 -25.03 4.98 -18.85
CA LYS A 176 -26.22 4.13 -18.98
C LYS A 176 -26.39 3.80 -20.46
N ILE A 177 -26.34 2.50 -20.78
CA ILE A 177 -26.63 1.96 -22.11
C ILE A 177 -28.09 1.55 -22.14
#